data_AF-J1F6P3-F1
#
_entry.id   AF-J1F6P3-F1
#
_cell.length_a   1.000
_cell.length_b   1.000
_cell.length_c   1.000
_cell.angle_alpha   90.00
_cell.angle_beta   90.00
_cell.angle_gamma   90.00
#
_symmetry.space_group_name_H-M   'P 1'
#
loop_
_entity.id
_entity.type
_entity.pdbx_description
1 polymer ?
#
loop_
_entity_poly.entity_id
_entity_poly.type
_entity_poly.pdbx_seq_one_letter_code
_entity_poly.pdbx_strand_id
1 'polypeptide(L)'
;MVKLNLSGLNKKQARKKLEIHKRRGSLNNSLDLSSILQTDNSLMSENSDSYIRAEMLLEYLNSGANTLGNLSTDEKYTIFTYLNKFTIFGRIVELFTKLPLSSIMLQKPSIEGNQILEDYIYYKFNTLLSRADFKETLYKTVSNYWTYGIGAMLIEDDYEFDKDTVIDFGNISKMVKGKTESSEQSKRIEDILNRYKSSPDTVSSTERLKVVNSMVQEVNRDYKGMHTVSSLNPHIVLNRKSNTDINYSIYTLPKSAGISRIKSIYSEDLDNTLQSINYSKAKIRANNLETDYLVDTDPYNSEGQYIVSLERQDINDIDNSIINRAIEPAIDYISAKKRQRTKINQAYKVVRLISTEDNLSGEDLDTLQNEINSAADAEEGYNLVTNMKLSIEHLSLDAREQIDMSEALETALKEITTSLGVPESLIGGSDSYGS
;
A
#
# COMPACT_ATOMS: atom_id res chain seq x y z
N MET A 1 18.99 -19.90 29.50
CA MET A 1 17.99 -19.43 28.52
C MET A 1 18.73 -18.98 27.27
N VAL A 2 18.70 -19.76 26.18
CA VAL A 2 19.47 -19.46 24.95
C VAL A 2 18.64 -18.55 24.06
N LYS A 3 19.03 -17.28 23.90
CA LYS A 3 18.39 -16.35 22.95
C LYS A 3 18.81 -16.76 21.52
N LEU A 4 17.85 -17.15 20.69
CA LEU A 4 18.05 -17.39 19.27
C LEU A 4 17.92 -16.07 18.51
N ASN A 5 19.04 -15.56 18.00
CA ASN A 5 19.03 -14.43 17.09
C ASN A 5 18.72 -14.92 15.67
N LEU A 6 17.57 -14.53 15.12
CA LEU A 6 17.04 -14.96 13.83
C LEU A 6 17.13 -13.86 12.75
N SER A 7 17.76 -12.73 13.04
CA SER A 7 17.97 -11.67 12.05
C SER A 7 18.91 -12.15 10.94
N GLY A 8 18.44 -12.07 9.68
CA GLY A 8 19.25 -12.32 8.47
C GLY A 8 19.19 -13.73 7.86
N LEU A 9 18.32 -14.64 8.31
CA LEU A 9 18.19 -15.98 7.71
C LEU A 9 17.04 -16.07 6.70
N ASN A 10 17.25 -16.71 5.56
CA ASN A 10 16.15 -16.98 4.62
C ASN A 10 15.20 -18.07 5.18
N LYS A 11 13.94 -18.06 4.69
CA LYS A 11 12.82 -18.91 5.15
C LYS A 11 13.15 -20.42 5.27
N LYS A 12 14.04 -20.95 4.42
CA LYS A 12 14.47 -22.36 4.42
C LYS A 12 15.50 -22.65 5.51
N GLN A 13 16.36 -21.69 5.83
CA GLN A 13 17.38 -21.80 6.88
C GLN A 13 16.79 -21.64 8.29
N ALA A 14 15.80 -20.76 8.44
CA ALA A 14 15.06 -20.60 9.70
C ALA A 14 14.30 -21.88 10.08
N ARG A 15 13.61 -22.52 9.12
CA ARG A 15 12.92 -23.82 9.33
C ARG A 15 13.88 -24.93 9.76
N LYS A 16 15.04 -25.05 9.11
CA LYS A 16 16.04 -26.08 9.44
C LYS A 16 16.66 -25.89 10.84
N LYS A 17 16.92 -24.65 11.27
CA LYS A 17 17.38 -24.35 12.65
C LYS A 17 16.32 -24.63 13.71
N LEU A 18 15.05 -24.35 13.42
CA LEU A 18 13.93 -24.65 14.31
C LEU A 18 13.74 -26.16 14.51
N GLU A 19 13.93 -26.94 13.44
CA GLU A 19 13.83 -28.40 13.46
C GLU A 19 14.98 -29.06 14.24
N ILE A 20 16.21 -28.52 14.11
CA ILE A 20 17.38 -28.95 14.88
C ILE A 20 17.20 -28.67 16.38
N HIS A 21 16.55 -27.55 16.73
CA HIS A 21 16.27 -27.23 18.14
C HIS A 21 15.12 -28.04 18.73
N LYS A 22 14.07 -28.35 17.96
CA LYS A 22 13.00 -29.29 18.37
C LYS A 22 13.55 -30.70 18.66
N ARG A 23 14.53 -31.17 17.88
CA ARG A 23 15.19 -32.47 18.13
C ARG A 23 16.14 -32.47 19.34
N ARG A 24 16.53 -31.30 19.86
CA ARG A 24 17.46 -31.16 21.00
C ARG A 24 16.79 -30.93 22.37
N GLY A 25 15.47 -31.15 22.47
CA GLY A 25 14.80 -31.34 23.77
C GLY A 25 14.79 -30.13 24.71
N SER A 26 14.72 -28.91 24.19
CA SER A 26 14.57 -27.71 25.01
C SER A 26 13.50 -26.79 24.43
N LEU A 27 12.23 -27.08 24.76
CA LEU A 27 11.10 -26.15 24.86
C LEU A 27 9.81 -26.95 25.14
N ASN A 28 9.57 -27.26 26.41
CA ASN A 28 8.22 -27.50 26.92
C ASN A 28 7.62 -26.13 27.23
N ASN A 29 7.04 -25.51 26.21
CA ASN A 29 5.91 -24.58 26.30
C ASN A 29 5.55 -24.23 24.86
N SER A 30 4.41 -24.75 24.43
CA SER A 30 3.81 -24.58 23.12
C SER A 30 3.42 -23.11 22.90
N LEU A 31 4.38 -22.29 22.48
CA LEU A 31 4.09 -21.08 21.73
C LEU A 31 3.67 -21.52 20.32
N ASP A 32 2.36 -21.67 20.12
CA ASP A 32 1.79 -21.97 18.81
C ASP A 32 1.78 -20.70 17.93
N LEU A 33 2.99 -20.24 17.59
CA LEU A 33 3.30 -19.17 16.64
C LEU A 33 2.81 -19.50 15.21
N SER A 34 2.34 -20.72 14.96
CA SER A 34 1.69 -21.12 13.69
C SER A 34 0.45 -20.29 13.39
N SER A 35 -0.31 -19.96 14.44
CA SER A 35 -1.55 -19.17 14.33
C SER A 35 -1.29 -17.69 14.05
N ILE A 36 -0.11 -17.19 14.41
CA ILE A 36 0.34 -15.81 14.18
C ILE A 36 0.92 -15.67 12.76
N LEU A 37 1.44 -16.75 12.17
CA LEU A 37 1.96 -16.79 10.79
C LEU A 37 0.87 -17.05 9.72
N GLN A 38 -0.39 -17.24 10.13
CA GLN A 38 -1.53 -17.38 9.20
C GLN A 38 -2.01 -16.06 8.58
N THR A 39 -1.54 -14.92 9.08
CA THR A 39 -1.85 -13.58 8.53
C THR A 39 -1.31 -13.34 7.13
N ASP A 40 -0.24 -14.04 6.70
CA ASP A 40 0.28 -13.90 5.33
C ASP A 40 -0.54 -14.68 4.28
N ASN A 41 -1.33 -15.68 4.70
CA ASN A 41 -2.21 -16.41 3.79
C ASN A 41 -3.60 -15.75 3.65
N SER A 42 -4.08 -14.98 4.64
CA SER A 42 -5.36 -14.25 4.53
C SER A 42 -5.28 -13.07 3.55
N LEU A 43 -4.12 -12.40 3.47
CA LEU A 43 -3.89 -11.34 2.48
C LEU A 43 -3.91 -11.85 1.02
N MET A 44 -3.62 -13.13 0.78
CA MET A 44 -3.71 -13.72 -0.55
C MET A 44 -5.14 -14.19 -0.90
N SER A 45 -5.93 -14.64 0.08
CA SER A 45 -7.36 -14.98 -0.12
C SER A 45 -8.28 -13.76 -0.16
N GLU A 46 -8.01 -12.71 0.63
CA GLU A 46 -8.75 -11.44 0.58
C GLU A 46 -8.59 -10.73 -0.78
N ASN A 47 -7.43 -10.91 -1.42
CA ASN A 47 -7.20 -10.38 -2.76
C ASN A 47 -7.98 -11.15 -3.85
N SER A 48 -8.20 -12.46 -3.72
CA SER A 48 -9.02 -13.20 -4.68
C SER A 48 -10.50 -12.86 -4.56
N ASP A 49 -11.01 -12.75 -3.33
CA ASP A 49 -12.42 -12.47 -3.07
C ASP A 49 -12.80 -11.04 -3.48
N SER A 50 -11.89 -10.08 -3.27
CA SER A 50 -12.10 -8.70 -3.74
C SER A 50 -12.10 -8.57 -5.26
N TYR A 51 -11.28 -9.34 -5.99
CA TYR A 51 -11.31 -9.33 -7.46
C TYR A 51 -12.56 -9.98 -8.03
N ILE A 52 -13.01 -11.09 -7.46
CA ILE A 52 -14.29 -11.72 -7.86
C ILE A 52 -15.44 -10.73 -7.63
N ARG A 53 -15.47 -10.06 -6.47
CA ARG A 53 -16.46 -9.02 -6.18
C ARG A 53 -16.38 -7.86 -7.19
N ALA A 54 -15.18 -7.40 -7.53
CA ALA A 54 -15.00 -6.35 -8.53
C ALA A 54 -15.54 -6.77 -9.91
N GLU A 55 -15.29 -8.00 -10.34
CA GLU A 55 -15.77 -8.51 -11.62
C GLU A 55 -17.30 -8.60 -11.66
N MET A 56 -17.93 -9.08 -10.58
CA MET A 56 -19.39 -9.09 -10.47
C MET A 56 -19.98 -7.67 -10.53
N LEU A 57 -19.38 -6.71 -9.82
CA LEU A 57 -19.83 -5.31 -9.86
C LEU A 57 -19.72 -4.72 -11.26
N LEU A 58 -18.63 -5.00 -11.98
CA LEU A 58 -18.46 -4.58 -13.37
C LEU A 58 -19.51 -5.20 -14.31
N GLU A 59 -19.93 -6.44 -14.08
CA GLU A 59 -21.01 -7.07 -14.85
C GLU A 59 -22.38 -6.43 -14.59
N TYR A 60 -22.67 -6.09 -13.33
CA TYR A 60 -23.90 -5.37 -12.99
C TYR A 60 -23.97 -3.97 -13.60
N LEU A 61 -22.85 -3.25 -13.64
CA LEU A 61 -22.78 -1.96 -14.32
C LEU A 61 -22.95 -2.11 -15.84
N ASN A 62 -22.27 -3.09 -16.44
CA ASN A 62 -22.33 -3.32 -17.89
C ASN A 62 -23.68 -3.82 -18.40
N SER A 63 -24.45 -4.50 -17.54
CA SER A 63 -25.82 -4.93 -17.85
C SER A 63 -26.87 -3.84 -17.62
N GLY A 64 -26.46 -2.69 -17.05
CA GLY A 64 -27.39 -1.62 -16.65
C GLY A 64 -28.25 -1.98 -15.43
N ALA A 65 -27.94 -3.09 -14.75
CA ALA A 65 -28.62 -3.49 -13.52
C ALA A 65 -28.30 -2.57 -12.34
N ASN A 66 -27.18 -1.83 -12.42
CA ASN A 66 -26.81 -0.81 -11.47
C ASN A 66 -26.13 0.37 -12.20
N THR A 67 -26.02 1.53 -11.54
CA THR A 67 -25.30 2.70 -12.05
C THR A 67 -24.16 3.08 -11.11
N LEU A 68 -23.15 3.77 -11.63
CA LEU A 68 -22.00 4.21 -10.83
C LEU A 68 -22.41 5.11 -9.65
N GLY A 69 -23.43 5.95 -9.83
CA GLY A 69 -23.96 6.82 -8.79
C GLY A 69 -24.59 6.07 -7.61
N ASN A 70 -25.03 4.83 -7.82
CA ASN A 70 -25.65 3.99 -6.81
C ASN A 70 -24.65 3.08 -6.07
N LEU A 71 -23.38 3.06 -6.49
CA LEU A 71 -22.35 2.29 -5.79
C LEU A 71 -21.93 2.99 -4.50
N SER A 72 -21.82 2.20 -3.44
CA SER A 72 -21.18 2.63 -2.21
C SER A 72 -19.69 2.95 -2.42
N THR A 73 -19.11 3.74 -1.53
CA THR A 73 -17.67 4.08 -1.58
C THR A 73 -16.78 2.83 -1.55
N ASP A 74 -17.14 1.81 -0.78
CA ASP A 74 -16.44 0.52 -0.72
C ASP A 74 -16.50 -0.25 -2.04
N GLU A 75 -17.62 -0.21 -2.76
CA GLU A 75 -17.76 -0.85 -4.07
C GLU A 75 -16.96 -0.12 -5.14
N LYS A 76 -17.02 1.22 -5.15
CA LYS A 76 -16.17 2.04 -6.02
C LYS A 76 -14.69 1.77 -5.76
N TYR A 77 -14.29 1.61 -4.50
CA TYR A 77 -12.92 1.25 -4.13
C TYR A 77 -12.52 -0.16 -4.59
N THR A 78 -13.41 -1.14 -4.44
CA THR A 78 -13.18 -2.52 -4.86
C THR A 78 -12.93 -2.58 -6.37
N ILE A 79 -13.77 -1.87 -7.15
CA ILE A 79 -13.58 -1.70 -8.59
C ILE A 79 -12.27 -0.97 -8.87
N PHE A 80 -12.01 0.15 -8.21
CA PHE A 80 -10.79 0.92 -8.43
C PHE A 80 -9.52 0.09 -8.17
N THR A 81 -9.47 -0.70 -7.10
CA THR A 81 -8.32 -1.57 -6.78
C THR A 81 -8.08 -2.61 -7.86
N TYR A 82 -9.15 -3.19 -8.40
CA TYR A 82 -9.08 -4.07 -9.56
C TYR A 82 -8.54 -3.32 -10.80
N LEU A 83 -9.11 -2.16 -11.13
CA LEU A 83 -8.67 -1.33 -12.24
C LEU A 83 -7.19 -0.93 -12.13
N ASN A 84 -6.76 -0.52 -10.93
CA ASN A 84 -5.39 -0.12 -10.60
C ASN A 84 -4.38 -1.20 -11.00
N LYS A 85 -4.75 -2.48 -10.86
CA LYS A 85 -3.89 -3.62 -11.18
C LYS A 85 -3.88 -3.98 -12.68
N PHE A 86 -5.02 -3.81 -13.36
CA PHE A 86 -5.23 -4.37 -14.70
C PHE A 86 -5.26 -3.33 -15.84
N THR A 87 -5.11 -2.04 -15.52
CA THR A 87 -5.19 -0.94 -16.49
C THR A 87 -4.03 0.06 -16.34
N ILE A 88 -4.00 1.07 -17.21
CA ILE A 88 -2.99 2.14 -17.17
C ILE A 88 -3.10 3.04 -15.92
N PHE A 89 -4.24 2.97 -15.24
CA PHE A 89 -4.51 3.73 -14.02
C PHE A 89 -3.47 3.54 -12.94
N GLY A 90 -3.05 2.30 -12.67
CA GLY A 90 -2.05 2.07 -11.62
C GLY A 90 -0.71 2.70 -11.92
N ARG A 91 -0.31 2.72 -13.20
CA ARG A 91 0.93 3.41 -13.58
C ARG A 91 0.83 4.91 -13.35
N ILE A 92 -0.34 5.51 -13.61
CA ILE A 92 -0.56 6.94 -13.42
C ILE A 92 -0.57 7.31 -11.93
N VAL A 93 -1.29 6.56 -11.09
CA VAL A 93 -1.29 6.77 -9.63
C VAL A 93 0.12 6.57 -9.05
N GLU A 94 0.84 5.56 -9.52
CA GLU A 94 2.25 5.35 -9.16
C GLU A 94 3.12 6.52 -9.58
N LEU A 95 2.94 7.12 -10.76
CA LEU A 95 3.71 8.29 -11.20
C LEU A 95 3.45 9.49 -10.29
N PHE A 96 2.18 9.80 -10.00
CA PHE A 96 1.82 10.88 -9.08
C PHE A 96 2.34 10.67 -7.66
N THR A 97 2.57 9.42 -7.26
CA THR A 97 3.10 9.08 -5.94
C THR A 97 4.64 9.07 -5.95
N LYS A 98 5.28 8.42 -6.92
CA LYS A 98 6.74 8.24 -7.00
C LYS A 98 7.46 9.55 -7.31
N LEU A 99 6.94 10.36 -8.22
CA LEU A 99 7.64 11.55 -8.70
C LEU A 99 7.86 12.58 -7.58
N PRO A 100 6.84 13.02 -6.82
CA PRO A 100 7.06 13.97 -5.73
C PRO A 100 7.92 13.39 -4.60
N LEU A 101 7.81 12.08 -4.35
CA LEU A 101 8.59 11.41 -3.31
C LEU A 101 10.05 11.17 -3.72
N SER A 102 10.37 11.18 -5.02
CA SER A 102 11.72 10.92 -5.53
C SER A 102 12.75 11.96 -5.08
N SER A 103 12.31 13.19 -4.80
CA SER A 103 13.14 14.28 -4.31
C SER A 103 13.18 14.40 -2.79
N ILE A 104 12.38 13.61 -2.06
CA ILE A 104 12.35 13.69 -0.59
C ILE A 104 13.57 12.97 -0.02
N MET A 105 14.45 13.76 0.59
CA MET A 105 15.64 13.27 1.26
C MET A 105 15.74 13.88 2.65
N LEU A 106 16.10 13.05 3.63
CA LEU A 106 16.52 13.55 4.93
C LEU A 106 17.79 14.38 4.70
N GLN A 107 17.75 15.66 5.09
CA GLN A 107 18.91 16.53 5.01
C GLN A 107 19.69 16.49 6.32
N LYS A 108 21.02 16.46 6.20
CA LYS A 108 21.89 16.63 7.36
C LYS A 108 21.69 18.05 7.90
N PRO A 109 21.43 18.24 9.20
CA PRO A 109 21.27 19.58 9.75
C PRO A 109 22.59 20.35 9.62
N SER A 110 22.50 21.67 9.50
CA SER A 110 23.66 22.55 9.48
C SER A 110 23.87 23.13 10.88
N ILE A 111 24.93 22.70 11.56
CA ILE A 111 25.33 23.20 12.88
C ILE A 111 26.75 23.74 12.74
N GLU A 112 26.87 25.07 12.78
CA GLU A 112 28.13 25.77 12.53
C GLU A 112 29.28 25.19 13.37
N GLY A 113 30.33 24.73 12.67
CA GLY A 113 31.54 24.21 13.28
C GLY A 113 31.42 22.84 13.97
N ASN A 114 30.28 22.15 13.89
CA ASN A 114 30.05 20.91 14.64
C ASN A 114 29.53 19.73 13.81
N GLN A 115 30.37 19.23 12.90
CA GLN A 115 30.05 18.08 12.06
C GLN A 115 29.70 16.80 12.84
N ILE A 116 30.29 16.59 14.03
CA ILE A 116 29.98 15.43 14.88
C ILE A 116 28.51 15.43 15.30
N LEU A 117 27.99 16.59 15.73
CA LEU A 117 26.57 16.72 16.08
C LEU A 117 25.67 16.55 14.86
N GLU A 118 26.05 17.12 13.73
CA GLU A 118 25.28 16.98 12.51
C GLU A 118 25.15 15.50 12.10
N ASP A 119 26.26 14.75 12.12
CA ASP A 119 26.28 13.31 11.81
C ASP A 119 25.49 12.49 12.83
N TYR A 120 25.60 12.82 14.11
CA TYR A 120 24.85 12.17 15.17
C TYR A 120 23.34 12.36 15.01
N ILE A 121 22.88 13.60 14.80
CA ILE A 121 21.47 13.93 14.62
C ILE A 121 20.93 13.25 13.35
N TYR A 122 21.65 13.37 12.24
CA TYR A 122 21.28 12.72 10.98
C TYR A 122 21.15 11.19 11.17
N TYR A 123 22.14 10.55 11.78
CA TYR A 123 22.12 9.11 12.04
C TYR A 123 20.93 8.69 12.93
N LYS A 124 20.65 9.48 13.99
CA LYS A 124 19.53 9.23 14.90
C LYS A 124 18.19 9.30 14.18
N PHE A 125 17.90 10.37 13.43
CA PHE A 125 16.66 10.49 12.66
C PHE A 125 16.55 9.45 11.54
N ASN A 126 17.63 9.18 10.82
CA ASN A 126 17.63 8.13 9.79
C ASN A 126 17.30 6.75 10.39
N THR A 127 17.81 6.46 11.59
CA THR A 127 17.49 5.22 12.32
C THR A 127 16.02 5.17 12.74
N LEU A 128 15.46 6.28 13.25
CA LEU A 128 14.05 6.36 13.62
C LEU A 128 13.13 6.14 12.41
N LEU A 129 13.38 6.85 11.30
CA LEU A 129 12.60 6.71 10.08
C LEU A 129 12.70 5.30 9.49
N SER A 130 13.89 4.68 9.57
CA SER A 130 14.09 3.31 9.06
C SER A 130 13.42 2.25 9.93
N ARG A 131 13.39 2.42 11.26
CA ARG A 131 12.73 1.48 12.18
C ARG A 131 11.22 1.46 12.02
N ALA A 132 10.64 2.60 11.67
CA ALA A 132 9.20 2.76 11.53
C ALA A 132 8.70 2.57 10.09
N ASP A 133 9.54 2.05 9.19
CA ASP A 133 9.22 1.87 7.76
C ASP A 133 8.65 3.12 7.08
N PHE A 134 9.10 4.31 7.52
CA PHE A 134 8.48 5.58 7.18
C PHE A 134 8.38 5.82 5.67
N LYS A 135 9.39 5.41 4.88
CA LYS A 135 9.38 5.59 3.42
C LYS A 135 8.27 4.82 2.74
N GLU A 136 8.06 3.56 3.12
CA GLU A 136 7.00 2.73 2.54
C GLU A 136 5.62 3.22 3.01
N THR A 137 5.53 3.64 4.27
CA THR A 137 4.29 4.20 4.82
C THR A 137 3.94 5.52 4.15
N LEU A 138 4.91 6.43 3.97
CA LEU A 138 4.72 7.69 3.26
C LEU A 138 4.27 7.45 1.82
N TYR A 139 4.84 6.46 1.13
CA TYR A 139 4.40 6.06 -0.21
C TYR A 139 2.93 5.66 -0.23
N LYS A 140 2.50 4.79 0.70
CA LYS A 140 1.11 4.37 0.85
C LYS A 140 0.19 5.55 1.16
N THR A 141 0.61 6.45 2.04
CA THR A 141 -0.16 7.63 2.43
C THR A 141 -0.35 8.61 1.27
N VAL A 142 0.71 8.89 0.50
CA VAL A 142 0.60 9.76 -0.69
C VAL A 142 -0.24 9.09 -1.79
N SER A 143 -0.11 7.78 -1.97
CA SER A 143 -0.99 7.03 -2.86
C SER A 143 -2.46 7.15 -2.45
N ASN A 144 -2.76 7.05 -1.15
CA ASN A 144 -4.11 7.26 -0.63
C ASN A 144 -4.58 8.70 -0.85
N TYR A 145 -3.71 9.69 -0.65
CA TYR A 145 -4.04 11.09 -0.93
C TYR A 145 -4.47 11.30 -2.39
N TRP A 146 -3.74 10.76 -3.35
CA TRP A 146 -4.13 10.87 -4.77
C TRP A 146 -5.41 10.10 -5.07
N THR A 147 -5.53 8.90 -4.51
CA THR A 147 -6.67 8.00 -4.75
C THR A 147 -7.97 8.55 -4.17
N TYR A 148 -7.97 8.95 -2.90
CA TYR A 148 -9.17 9.30 -2.12
C TYR A 148 -9.30 10.79 -1.81
N GLY A 149 -8.28 11.60 -2.09
CA GLY A 149 -8.22 13.01 -1.67
C GLY A 149 -7.69 13.22 -0.24
N ILE A 150 -7.46 12.13 0.51
CA ILE A 150 -6.92 12.14 1.88
C ILE A 150 -5.88 11.04 2.07
N GLY A 151 -4.74 11.40 2.64
CA GLY A 151 -3.71 10.47 3.08
C GLY A 151 -3.38 10.74 4.54
N ALA A 152 -3.71 9.81 5.44
CA ALA A 152 -3.42 9.94 6.86
C ALA A 152 -2.41 8.90 7.34
N MET A 153 -1.51 9.29 8.23
CA MET A 153 -0.56 8.45 8.95
C MET A 153 -0.91 8.47 10.43
N LEU A 154 -1.13 7.29 11.01
CA LEU A 154 -1.16 7.11 12.46
C LEU A 154 0.27 6.90 12.95
N ILE A 155 0.69 7.80 13.84
CA ILE A 155 1.99 7.76 14.48
C ILE A 155 1.81 7.29 15.92
N GLU A 156 2.51 6.21 16.25
CA GLU A 156 2.61 5.69 17.60
C GLU A 156 3.96 6.11 18.16
N ASP A 157 3.96 7.14 19.00
CA ASP A 157 5.15 7.63 19.70
C ASP A 157 5.12 7.13 21.15
N ASP A 158 6.22 6.55 21.60
CA ASP A 158 6.28 5.86 22.90
C ASP A 158 6.37 6.85 24.09
N TYR A 159 5.96 8.12 23.94
CA TYR A 159 6.03 9.11 25.03
C TYR A 159 5.01 10.27 24.97
N GLU A 160 4.72 10.78 26.17
CA GLU A 160 3.91 11.95 26.50
C GLU A 160 4.82 13.19 26.51
N PHE A 161 4.69 14.06 25.52
CA PHE A 161 5.39 15.35 25.59
C PHE A 161 4.71 16.22 26.65
N ASP A 162 5.42 16.60 27.70
CA ASP A 162 4.98 17.74 28.50
C ASP A 162 4.95 18.96 27.57
N LYS A 163 3.87 19.74 27.61
CA LYS A 163 3.69 20.94 26.77
C LYS A 163 4.79 21.99 26.96
N ASP A 164 5.59 21.87 28.02
CA ASP A 164 6.74 22.73 28.31
C ASP A 164 8.05 22.25 27.63
N THR A 165 8.01 21.11 26.94
CA THR A 165 9.17 20.48 26.27
C THR A 165 9.32 20.89 24.79
N VAL A 166 8.60 21.95 24.35
CA VAL A 166 8.55 22.37 22.94
C VAL A 166 9.96 22.70 22.45
N ILE A 167 10.47 21.84 21.58
CA ILE A 167 11.64 22.13 20.75
C ILE A 167 11.16 23.13 19.71
N ASP A 168 11.69 24.35 19.74
CA ASP A 168 11.47 25.32 18.66
C ASP A 168 12.16 24.80 17.38
N PHE A 169 11.41 24.08 16.57
CA PHE A 169 11.87 23.44 15.32
C PHE A 169 12.40 24.44 14.28
N GLY A 170 12.13 25.75 14.44
CA GLY A 170 12.70 26.79 13.59
C GLY A 170 14.22 26.87 13.68
N ASN A 171 14.85 26.29 14.72
CA ASN A 171 16.29 26.30 14.84
C ASN A 171 16.82 25.11 15.67
N ILE A 172 17.21 24.01 15.01
CA ILE A 172 17.89 22.84 15.63
C ILE A 172 19.10 23.26 16.48
N SER A 173 19.73 24.41 16.19
CA SER A 173 20.81 24.96 17.01
C SER A 173 20.40 25.25 18.47
N LYS A 174 19.10 25.39 18.77
CA LYS A 174 18.58 25.53 20.14
C LYS A 174 18.63 24.24 20.96
N MET A 175 18.72 23.06 20.31
CA MET A 175 19.00 21.79 21.00
C MET A 175 20.46 21.69 21.46
N VAL A 176 21.32 22.60 21.02
CA VAL A 176 22.72 22.69 21.40
C VAL A 176 22.85 23.61 22.61
N LYS A 177 23.41 23.12 23.73
CA LYS A 177 23.71 23.96 24.89
C LYS A 177 24.59 25.12 24.47
N GLY A 178 24.18 26.35 24.80
CA GLY A 178 25.09 27.48 24.80
C GLY A 178 26.27 27.20 25.74
N LYS A 179 27.49 27.39 25.23
CA LYS A 179 28.79 27.12 25.89
C LYS A 179 28.76 27.41 27.39
N THR A 180 28.51 26.40 28.21
CA THR A 180 28.60 26.46 29.68
C THR A 180 29.49 25.31 30.15
N GLU A 181 30.72 25.33 29.67
CA GLU A 181 31.76 24.38 30.07
C GLU A 181 33.00 25.12 30.54
N SER A 182 33.79 24.47 31.40
CA SER A 182 35.09 24.99 31.80
C SER A 182 35.98 25.25 30.57
N SER A 183 36.83 26.27 30.63
CA SER A 183 37.77 26.63 29.55
C SER A 183 38.58 25.44 29.03
N GLU A 184 38.91 24.48 29.89
CA GLU A 184 39.70 23.30 29.52
C GLU A 184 38.89 22.25 28.76
N GLN A 185 37.63 22.03 29.13
CA GLN A 185 36.72 21.13 28.40
C GLN A 185 36.37 21.70 27.02
N SER A 186 36.13 23.01 26.94
CA SER A 186 35.87 23.69 25.67
C SER A 186 37.01 23.50 24.67
N LYS A 187 38.27 23.65 25.12
CA LYS A 187 39.46 23.40 24.27
C LYS A 187 39.55 21.95 23.81
N ARG A 188 39.32 20.99 24.71
CA ARG A 188 39.35 19.56 24.37
C ARG A 188 38.28 19.20 23.33
N ILE A 189 37.09 19.79 23.42
CA ILE A 189 36.03 19.58 22.43
C ILE A 189 36.42 20.21 21.09
N GLU A 190 36.96 21.43 21.10
CA GLU A 190 37.42 22.10 19.89
C GLU A 190 38.54 21.31 19.18
N ASP A 191 39.47 20.73 19.93
CA ASP A 191 40.51 19.82 19.40
C ASP A 191 39.91 18.57 18.76
N ILE A 192 38.86 18.00 19.37
CA ILE A 192 38.14 16.85 18.80
C ILE A 192 37.41 17.25 17.51
N LEU A 193 36.73 18.40 17.49
CA LEU A 193 36.00 18.91 16.33
C LEU A 193 36.94 19.20 15.16
N ASN A 194 38.08 19.84 15.42
CA ASN A 194 39.10 20.14 14.40
C ASN A 194 39.73 18.86 13.83
N ARG A 195 40.04 17.87 14.68
CA ARG A 195 40.51 16.55 14.21
C ARG A 195 39.45 15.83 13.39
N TYR A 196 38.19 15.87 13.81
CA TYR A 196 37.09 15.24 13.08
C TYR A 196 36.90 15.86 11.70
N LYS A 197 36.93 17.20 11.61
CA LYS A 197 36.81 17.94 10.34
C LYS A 197 37.94 17.62 9.36
N SER A 198 39.15 17.40 9.88
CA SER A 198 40.35 17.15 9.08
C SER A 198 40.50 15.67 8.71
N SER A 199 40.17 14.76 9.62
CA SER A 199 40.36 13.32 9.47
C SER A 199 39.40 12.55 10.41
N PRO A 200 38.14 12.31 9.98
CA PRO A 200 37.09 11.70 10.81
C PRO A 200 37.50 10.37 11.46
N ASP A 201 38.27 9.54 10.75
CA ASP A 201 38.67 8.20 11.17
C ASP A 201 39.63 8.20 12.38
N THR A 202 40.30 9.33 12.63
CA THR A 202 41.22 9.48 13.77
C THR A 202 40.52 9.75 15.10
N VAL A 203 39.23 10.08 15.05
CA VAL A 203 38.43 10.39 16.24
C VAL A 203 37.61 9.17 16.62
N SER A 204 37.88 8.65 17.81
CA SER A 204 37.21 7.44 18.33
C SER A 204 35.73 7.69 18.66
N SER A 205 34.91 6.63 18.64
CA SER A 205 33.48 6.72 18.99
C SER A 205 33.24 7.27 20.39
N THR A 206 34.14 7.01 21.34
CA THR A 206 34.07 7.52 22.71
C THR A 206 34.30 9.04 22.77
N GLU A 207 35.21 9.57 21.95
CA GLU A 207 35.42 11.01 21.82
C GLU A 207 34.22 11.69 21.15
N ARG A 208 33.67 11.09 20.09
CA ARG A 208 32.44 11.60 19.44
C ARG A 208 31.28 11.67 20.44
N LEU A 209 31.08 10.61 21.23
CA LEU A 209 30.02 10.57 22.25
C LEU A 209 30.20 11.62 23.35
N LYS A 210 31.45 11.94 23.73
CA LYS A 210 31.73 13.03 24.68
C LYS A 210 31.23 14.36 24.12
N VAL A 211 31.52 14.68 22.86
CA VAL A 211 31.05 15.91 22.21
C VAL A 211 29.51 15.95 22.19
N VAL A 212 28.87 14.84 21.82
CA VAL A 212 27.40 14.73 21.83
C VAL A 212 26.81 15.00 23.23
N ASN A 213 27.29 14.30 24.26
CA ASN A 213 26.76 14.44 25.62
C ASN A 213 27.03 15.82 26.24
N SER A 214 28.10 16.47 25.80
CA SER A 214 28.50 17.79 26.28
C SER A 214 27.63 18.91 25.69
N MET A 215 27.22 18.75 24.42
CA MET A 215 26.57 19.81 23.65
C MET A 215 25.08 19.58 23.37
N VAL A 216 24.58 18.35 23.32
CA VAL A 216 23.14 18.09 23.15
C VAL A 216 22.43 18.28 24.49
N GLN A 217 21.43 19.17 24.54
CA GLN A 217 20.46 19.11 25.63
C GLN A 217 19.73 17.78 25.53
N GLU A 218 19.79 16.97 26.58
CA GLU A 218 18.89 15.82 26.71
C GLU A 218 17.48 16.35 26.90
N VAL A 219 16.84 16.72 25.79
CA VAL A 219 15.40 16.94 25.76
C VAL A 219 14.78 15.57 25.96
N ASN A 220 14.50 15.26 27.23
CA ASN A 220 13.93 14.02 27.72
C ASN A 220 14.77 12.74 27.43
N ARG A 221 15.51 12.25 28.44
CA ARG A 221 16.32 11.01 28.36
C ARG A 221 15.49 9.77 28.01
N ASP A 222 14.20 9.78 28.33
CA ASP A 222 13.30 8.64 28.14
C ASP A 222 12.61 8.66 26.77
N TYR A 223 12.79 9.71 25.96
CA TYR A 223 12.26 9.77 24.61
C TYR A 223 12.97 8.79 23.68
N LYS A 224 12.26 7.69 23.37
CA LYS A 224 12.75 6.63 22.46
C LYS A 224 12.42 6.89 21.00
N GLY A 225 11.63 7.92 20.72
CA GLY A 225 11.16 8.25 19.39
C GLY A 225 9.94 7.45 18.96
N MET A 226 9.44 7.83 17.80
CA MET A 226 8.41 7.12 17.03
C MET A 226 8.69 5.62 16.94
N HIS A 227 7.74 4.82 17.43
CA HIS A 227 7.80 3.37 17.43
C HIS A 227 7.26 2.79 16.13
N THR A 228 6.08 3.26 15.73
CA THR A 228 5.35 2.75 14.58
C THR A 228 4.75 3.89 13.77
N VAL A 229 4.82 3.80 12.45
CA VAL A 229 4.03 4.64 11.54
C VAL A 229 3.22 3.74 10.65
N SER A 230 1.92 3.97 10.59
CA SER A 230 1.01 3.21 9.74
C SER A 230 0.17 4.15 8.89
N SER A 231 0.05 3.83 7.60
CA SER A 231 -0.88 4.54 6.73
C SER A 231 -2.29 4.11 7.10
N LEU A 232 -3.15 5.07 7.44
CA LEU A 232 -4.55 4.81 7.67
C LEU A 232 -5.25 4.64 6.33
N ASN A 233 -6.00 3.54 6.22
CA ASN A 233 -6.96 3.38 5.15
C ASN A 233 -8.18 4.25 5.49
N PRO A 234 -8.62 5.18 4.62
CA PRO A 234 -9.78 6.02 4.87
C PRO A 234 -11.05 5.24 5.25
N HIS A 235 -11.20 4.01 4.77
CA HIS A 235 -12.35 3.13 5.08
C HIS A 235 -12.37 2.60 6.52
N ILE A 236 -11.22 2.61 7.21
CA ILE A 236 -11.11 2.17 8.61
C ILE A 236 -11.52 3.29 9.56
N VAL A 237 -11.55 4.55 9.10
CA VAL A 237 -11.95 5.70 9.91
C VAL A 237 -13.47 5.71 10.06
N LEU A 238 -13.95 5.50 11.29
CA LEU A 238 -15.38 5.43 11.59
C LEU A 238 -16.04 6.81 11.55
N ASN A 239 -15.32 7.83 12.01
CA ASN A 239 -15.79 9.20 12.03
C ASN A 239 -14.59 10.15 12.04
N ARG A 240 -14.79 11.35 11.52
CA ARG A 240 -13.81 12.43 11.54
C ARG A 240 -14.51 13.75 11.87
N LYS A 241 -13.96 14.48 12.84
CA LYS A 241 -14.38 15.84 13.18
C LYS A 241 -13.21 16.79 12.95
N SER A 242 -13.41 17.82 12.15
CA SER A 242 -12.36 18.76 11.78
C SER A 242 -12.71 20.18 12.17
N ASN A 243 -11.71 20.91 12.66
CA ASN A 243 -11.74 22.35 12.84
C ASN A 243 -10.69 22.96 11.90
N THR A 244 -11.17 23.55 10.80
CA THR A 244 -10.33 24.17 9.77
C THR A 244 -9.65 25.44 10.23
N ASP A 245 -10.20 26.15 11.22
CA ASP A 245 -9.65 27.43 11.69
C ASP A 245 -8.27 27.26 12.35
N ILE A 246 -8.06 26.09 12.98
CA ILE A 246 -6.83 25.75 13.69
C ILE A 246 -6.12 24.52 13.11
N ASN A 247 -6.55 24.04 11.94
CA ASN A 247 -6.03 22.82 11.29
C ASN A 247 -5.94 21.62 12.23
N TYR A 248 -7.01 21.38 12.99
CA TYR A 248 -7.08 20.31 13.99
C TYR A 248 -8.17 19.30 13.60
N SER A 249 -7.87 18.01 13.68
CA SER A 249 -8.85 16.95 13.42
C SER A 249 -8.83 15.88 14.50
N ILE A 250 -9.98 15.28 14.76
CA ILE A 250 -10.14 14.10 15.61
C ILE A 250 -10.71 12.97 14.76
N TYR A 251 -10.06 11.82 14.81
CA TYR A 251 -10.43 10.60 14.11
C TYR A 251 -10.93 9.56 15.11
N THR A 252 -12.01 8.87 14.77
CA THR A 252 -12.50 7.70 15.51
C THR A 252 -12.04 6.43 14.78
N LEU A 253 -11.26 5.60 15.47
CA LEU A 253 -10.70 4.36 14.93
C LEU A 253 -11.25 3.14 15.68
N PRO A 254 -11.47 2.01 14.97
CA PRO A 254 -11.89 0.78 15.60
C PRO A 254 -10.77 0.20 16.45
N LYS A 255 -11.12 -0.52 17.52
CA LYS A 255 -10.14 -1.25 18.33
C LYS A 255 -9.33 -2.26 17.51
N SER A 256 -8.09 -2.45 17.91
CA SER A 256 -7.24 -3.50 17.37
C SER A 256 -7.81 -4.88 17.70
N ALA A 257 -8.31 -5.60 16.69
CA ALA A 257 -8.78 -6.97 16.83
C ALA A 257 -7.71 -7.90 17.44
N GLY A 258 -6.43 -7.66 17.14
CA GLY A 258 -5.31 -8.39 17.72
C GLY A 258 -5.20 -8.21 19.23
N ILE A 259 -5.28 -6.98 19.73
CA ILE A 259 -5.23 -6.69 21.17
C ILE A 259 -6.47 -7.25 21.87
N SER A 260 -7.66 -7.07 21.30
CA SER A 260 -8.91 -7.63 21.84
C SER A 260 -8.86 -9.15 21.96
N ARG A 261 -8.25 -9.84 20.99
CA ARG A 261 -8.05 -11.29 21.05
C ARG A 261 -7.06 -11.69 22.15
N ILE A 262 -5.94 -10.98 22.28
CA ILE A 262 -4.93 -11.28 23.32
C ILE A 262 -5.52 -11.04 24.72
N LYS A 263 -6.28 -9.95 24.90
CA LYS A 263 -7.06 -9.68 26.11
C LYS A 263 -7.98 -10.82 26.52
N SER A 264 -8.63 -11.46 25.55
CA SER A 264 -9.51 -12.60 25.83
C SER A 264 -8.77 -13.86 26.29
N ILE A 265 -7.46 -13.94 26.05
CA ILE A 265 -6.62 -15.12 26.35
C ILE A 265 -5.79 -14.90 27.62
N TYR A 266 -5.30 -13.68 27.86
CA TYR A 266 -4.40 -13.33 28.96
C TYR A 266 -4.98 -12.17 29.78
N SER A 267 -5.46 -12.47 30.99
CA SER A 267 -6.01 -11.46 31.92
C SER A 267 -4.96 -10.91 32.89
N GLU A 268 -3.98 -11.73 33.29
CA GLU A 268 -2.87 -11.33 34.15
C GLU A 268 -1.65 -10.96 33.27
N ASP A 269 -0.96 -9.86 33.58
CA ASP A 269 0.23 -9.38 32.87
C ASP A 269 0.06 -9.05 31.37
N LEU A 270 -1.15 -8.65 30.97
CA LEU A 270 -1.46 -8.30 29.59
C LEU A 270 -0.53 -7.23 29.01
N ASP A 271 -0.29 -6.13 29.71
CA ASP A 271 0.54 -5.02 29.21
C ASP A 271 1.98 -5.46 28.98
N ASN A 272 2.54 -6.27 29.89
CA ASN A 272 3.87 -6.85 29.75
C ASN A 272 3.92 -7.83 28.56
N THR A 273 2.87 -8.61 28.38
CA THR A 273 2.73 -9.53 27.23
C THR A 273 2.65 -8.77 25.91
N LEU A 274 1.81 -7.72 25.83
CA LEU A 274 1.65 -6.87 24.65
C LEU A 274 2.96 -6.13 24.29
N GLN A 275 3.69 -5.62 25.29
CA GLN A 275 5.01 -5.03 25.07
C GLN A 275 6.04 -6.07 24.58
N SER A 276 5.99 -7.32 25.09
CA SER A 276 6.92 -8.38 24.68
C SER A 276 6.75 -8.81 23.21
N ILE A 277 5.58 -8.55 22.63
CA ILE A 277 5.27 -8.79 21.21
C ILE A 277 5.28 -7.49 20.37
N ASN A 278 5.94 -6.44 20.87
CA ASN A 278 6.18 -5.15 20.21
C ASN A 278 4.94 -4.26 19.98
N TYR A 279 3.92 -4.30 20.84
CA TYR A 279 2.95 -3.19 20.87
C TYR A 279 3.52 -2.00 21.64
N SER A 280 3.35 -0.80 21.07
CA SER A 280 3.70 0.47 21.73
C SER A 280 2.84 0.71 22.97
N LYS A 281 3.39 1.43 23.96
CA LYS A 281 2.62 1.76 25.18
C LYS A 281 1.39 2.61 24.87
N ALA A 282 1.55 3.52 23.92
CA ALA A 282 0.49 4.37 23.41
C ALA A 282 -0.69 3.55 22.86
N LYS A 283 -0.40 2.51 22.07
CA LYS A 283 -1.41 1.61 21.51
C LYS A 283 -2.11 0.74 22.54
N ILE A 284 -1.38 0.29 23.55
CA ILE A 284 -1.95 -0.48 24.67
C ILE A 284 -2.94 0.40 25.44
N ARG A 285 -2.57 1.64 25.78
CA ARG A 285 -3.44 2.61 26.45
C ARG A 285 -4.70 2.90 25.64
N ALA A 286 -4.54 3.25 24.36
CA ALA A 286 -5.65 3.54 23.46
C ALA A 286 -6.64 2.36 23.35
N ASN A 287 -6.13 1.12 23.35
CA ASN A 287 -6.96 -0.09 23.29
C ASN A 287 -7.48 -0.58 24.66
N ASN A 288 -7.06 0.03 25.77
CA ASN A 288 -7.58 -0.24 27.12
C ASN A 288 -8.93 0.43 27.39
N LEU A 289 -9.36 1.37 26.56
CA LEU A 289 -10.69 1.95 26.61
C LEU A 289 -11.78 0.92 26.23
N GLU A 290 -12.98 1.04 26.80
CA GLU A 290 -14.11 0.13 26.53
C GLU A 290 -14.74 0.32 25.14
N THR A 291 -14.49 1.44 24.47
CA THR A 291 -15.07 1.82 23.17
C THR A 291 -14.01 1.97 22.07
N ASP A 292 -14.45 2.26 20.83
CA ASP A 292 -13.58 2.80 19.78
C ASP A 292 -12.79 4.00 20.34
N TYR A 293 -11.55 4.17 19.86
CA TYR A 293 -10.64 5.16 20.43
C TYR A 293 -10.49 6.37 19.51
N LEU A 294 -10.32 7.53 20.14
CA LEU A 294 -10.15 8.81 19.47
C LEU A 294 -8.66 9.11 19.35
N VAL A 295 -8.23 9.52 18.16
CA VAL A 295 -6.87 9.98 17.90
C VAL A 295 -6.96 11.34 17.24
N ASP A 296 -6.29 12.32 17.82
CA ASP A 296 -6.24 13.68 17.28
C ASP A 296 -4.97 13.95 16.47
N THR A 297 -4.87 15.14 15.92
CA THR A 297 -3.70 15.62 15.17
C THR A 297 -2.71 16.38 16.06
N ASP A 298 -2.84 16.35 17.39
CA ASP A 298 -1.91 17.01 18.31
C ASP A 298 -0.75 16.07 18.68
N PRO A 299 0.48 16.33 18.21
CA PRO A 299 1.63 15.49 18.55
C PRO A 299 2.05 15.59 20.02
N TYR A 300 1.50 16.56 20.78
CA TYR A 300 1.79 16.79 22.20
C TYR A 300 0.68 16.26 23.13
N ASN A 301 -0.16 15.35 22.66
CA ASN A 301 -1.17 14.72 23.51
C ASN A 301 -0.56 13.73 24.52
N SER A 302 -1.30 13.44 25.59
CA SER A 302 -0.89 12.50 26.64
C SER A 302 -0.94 11.03 26.22
N GLU A 303 -1.62 10.74 25.11
CA GLU A 303 -1.89 9.38 24.63
C GLU A 303 -0.68 8.77 23.91
N GLY A 304 0.21 9.60 23.35
CA GLY A 304 1.37 9.14 22.56
C GLY A 304 0.95 8.60 21.19
N GLN A 305 -0.25 8.93 20.71
CA GLN A 305 -0.72 8.59 19.38
C GLN A 305 -1.30 9.81 18.73
N TYR A 306 -0.87 10.13 17.52
CA TYR A 306 -1.41 11.26 16.77
C TYR A 306 -1.47 10.95 15.28
N ILE A 307 -2.30 11.71 14.57
CA ILE A 307 -2.46 11.58 13.14
C ILE A 307 -1.82 12.76 12.43
N VAL A 308 -1.05 12.45 11.39
CA VAL A 308 -0.59 13.43 10.40
C VAL A 308 -1.34 13.16 9.10
N SER A 309 -2.06 14.16 8.61
CA SER A 309 -2.91 14.04 7.42
C SER A 309 -2.54 15.04 6.33
N LEU A 310 -2.50 14.55 5.10
CA LEU A 310 -2.44 15.32 3.86
C LEU A 310 -3.83 15.31 3.24
N GLU A 311 -4.38 16.48 2.97
CA GLU A 311 -5.78 16.65 2.60
C GLU A 311 -5.92 17.67 1.48
N ARG A 312 -6.79 17.39 0.50
CA ARG A 312 -7.19 18.40 -0.48
C ARG A 312 -8.12 19.41 0.18
N GLN A 313 -8.14 20.65 -0.31
CA GLN A 313 -9.19 21.60 0.08
C GLN A 313 -10.56 21.00 -0.26
N ASP A 314 -11.56 21.23 0.61
CA ASP A 314 -12.93 20.71 0.47
C ASP A 314 -13.06 19.17 0.51
N ILE A 315 -12.51 18.57 1.57
CA ILE A 315 -12.46 17.10 1.82
C ILE A 315 -13.82 16.42 1.83
N ASN A 316 -14.89 17.18 2.09
CA ASN A 316 -16.24 16.63 2.11
C ASN A 316 -16.69 16.18 0.72
N ASP A 317 -15.99 16.57 -0.34
CA ASP A 317 -16.34 16.23 -1.70
C ASP A 317 -15.51 15.06 -2.22
N ILE A 318 -16.05 13.85 -2.04
CA ILE A 318 -15.51 12.61 -2.63
C ILE A 318 -15.36 12.75 -4.17
N ASP A 319 -16.04 13.70 -4.80
CA ASP A 319 -15.90 14.08 -6.21
C ASP A 319 -14.53 14.67 -6.56
N ASN A 320 -13.75 15.11 -5.57
CA ASN A 320 -12.36 15.54 -5.75
C ASN A 320 -11.34 14.40 -5.76
N SER A 321 -11.77 13.15 -5.53
CA SER A 321 -10.91 11.97 -5.61
C SER A 321 -10.59 11.58 -7.06
N ILE A 322 -9.41 11.00 -7.30
CA ILE A 322 -9.09 10.40 -8.60
C ILE A 322 -10.08 9.29 -8.94
N ILE A 323 -10.52 8.53 -7.92
CA ILE A 323 -11.53 7.47 -8.08
C ILE A 323 -12.75 8.03 -8.82
N ASN A 324 -13.41 9.05 -8.29
CA ASN A 324 -14.66 9.52 -8.90
C ASN A 324 -14.47 10.12 -10.30
N ARG A 325 -13.36 10.82 -10.54
CA ARG A 325 -13.11 11.49 -11.83
C ARG A 325 -12.85 10.52 -12.97
N ALA A 326 -12.29 9.35 -12.66
CA ALA A 326 -11.72 8.49 -13.67
C ALA A 326 -12.25 7.05 -13.65
N ILE A 327 -13.03 6.64 -12.63
CA ILE A 327 -13.61 5.29 -12.55
C ILE A 327 -14.57 4.97 -13.72
N GLU A 328 -15.38 5.93 -14.17
CA GLU A 328 -16.31 5.73 -15.30
C GLU A 328 -15.56 5.49 -16.62
N PRO A 329 -14.65 6.39 -17.07
CA PRO A 329 -13.78 6.13 -18.21
C PRO A 329 -12.98 4.82 -18.09
N ALA A 330 -12.56 4.44 -16.87
CA ALA A 330 -11.86 3.18 -16.63
C ALA A 330 -12.72 1.94 -16.91
N ILE A 331 -13.97 1.98 -16.46
CA ILE A 331 -14.94 0.90 -16.65
C ILE A 331 -15.19 0.76 -18.15
N ASP A 332 -15.45 1.85 -18.85
CA ASP A 332 -15.69 1.86 -20.29
C ASP A 332 -14.51 1.29 -21.07
N TYR A 333 -13.28 1.68 -20.70
CA TYR A 333 -12.07 1.12 -21.29
C TYR A 333 -11.95 -0.40 -21.10
N ILE A 334 -12.18 -0.90 -19.88
CA ILE A 334 -12.17 -2.35 -19.61
C ILE A 334 -13.27 -3.06 -20.38
N SER A 335 -14.47 -2.50 -20.40
CA SER A 335 -15.63 -3.09 -21.07
C SER A 335 -15.43 -3.15 -22.57
N ALA A 336 -14.88 -2.09 -23.18
CA ALA A 336 -14.48 -2.07 -24.59
C ALA A 336 -13.43 -3.14 -24.88
N LYS A 337 -12.40 -3.27 -24.03
CA LYS A 337 -11.36 -4.30 -24.15
C LYS A 337 -11.89 -5.72 -24.01
N LYS A 338 -12.82 -5.97 -23.07
CA LYS A 338 -13.52 -7.26 -22.92
C LYS A 338 -14.34 -7.58 -24.17
N ARG A 339 -15.14 -6.63 -24.68
CA ARG A 339 -15.92 -6.79 -25.92
C ARG A 339 -15.03 -7.06 -27.13
N GLN A 340 -13.91 -6.36 -27.26
CA GLN A 340 -12.93 -6.59 -28.33
C GLN A 340 -12.39 -8.02 -28.25
N ARG A 341 -12.00 -8.51 -27.07
CA ARG A 341 -11.53 -9.89 -26.87
C ARG A 341 -12.60 -10.93 -27.22
N THR A 342 -13.83 -10.75 -26.75
CA THR A 342 -14.95 -11.65 -27.08
C THR A 342 -15.19 -11.71 -28.58
N LYS A 343 -15.18 -10.57 -29.27
CA LYS A 343 -15.34 -10.49 -30.72
C LYS A 343 -14.18 -11.12 -31.48
N ILE A 344 -12.93 -10.89 -31.05
CA ILE A 344 -11.76 -11.57 -31.61
C ILE A 344 -11.92 -13.09 -31.47
N ASN A 345 -12.31 -13.57 -30.28
CA ASN A 345 -12.54 -14.99 -30.04
C ASN A 345 -13.69 -15.54 -30.90
N GLN A 346 -14.71 -14.75 -31.21
CA GLN A 346 -15.80 -15.13 -32.12
C GLN A 346 -15.35 -15.10 -33.59
N ALA A 347 -14.53 -14.15 -34.00
CA ALA A 347 -13.98 -14.05 -35.36
C ALA A 347 -13.09 -15.25 -35.71
N TYR A 348 -12.42 -15.84 -34.72
CA TYR A 348 -11.66 -17.08 -34.89
C TYR A 348 -12.53 -18.35 -34.90
N LYS A 349 -13.82 -18.26 -34.55
CA LYS A 349 -14.74 -19.40 -34.67
C LYS A 349 -15.26 -19.49 -36.09
N VAL A 350 -14.83 -20.51 -36.82
CA VAL A 350 -15.40 -20.86 -38.14
C VAL A 350 -16.76 -21.51 -37.90
N VAL A 351 -17.84 -20.83 -38.28
CA VAL A 351 -19.17 -21.45 -38.34
C VAL A 351 -19.31 -22.12 -39.70
N ARG A 352 -19.62 -23.41 -39.70
CA ARG A 352 -19.85 -24.19 -40.92
C ARG A 352 -21.33 -24.48 -41.01
N LEU A 353 -21.99 -24.02 -42.07
CA LEU A 353 -23.32 -24.49 -42.43
C LEU A 353 -23.16 -25.74 -43.29
N ILE A 354 -23.81 -26.81 -42.87
CA ILE A 354 -23.84 -28.07 -43.61
C ILE A 354 -25.29 -28.24 -44.04
N SER A 355 -25.53 -28.21 -45.35
CA SER A 355 -26.82 -28.45 -45.95
C SER A 355 -26.77 -29.70 -46.83
N THR A 356 -27.89 -30.40 -46.93
CA THR A 356 -28.04 -31.62 -47.72
C THR A 356 -28.95 -31.31 -48.90
N GLU A 357 -28.56 -31.70 -50.10
CA GLU A 357 -29.38 -31.45 -51.30
C GLU A 357 -30.58 -32.41 -51.41
N ASP A 358 -30.53 -33.55 -50.71
CA ASP A 358 -31.54 -34.60 -50.76
C ASP A 358 -32.51 -34.55 -49.57
N ASN A 359 -33.76 -34.96 -49.77
CA ASN A 359 -34.71 -35.23 -48.70
C ASN A 359 -34.26 -36.50 -47.94
N LEU A 360 -33.33 -36.33 -47.02
CA LEU A 360 -32.84 -37.40 -46.16
C LEU A 360 -33.92 -37.90 -45.21
N SER A 361 -33.84 -39.18 -44.85
CA SER A 361 -34.67 -39.74 -43.78
C SER A 361 -34.24 -39.15 -42.43
N GLY A 362 -35.14 -39.16 -41.43
CA GLY A 362 -34.81 -38.66 -40.09
C GLY A 362 -33.62 -39.39 -39.44
N GLU A 363 -33.46 -40.68 -39.74
CA GLU A 363 -32.37 -41.52 -39.22
C GLU A 363 -31.01 -41.17 -39.85
N ASP A 364 -30.99 -40.80 -41.13
CA ASP A 364 -29.77 -40.35 -41.83
C ASP A 364 -29.32 -38.96 -41.35
N LEU A 365 -30.27 -38.07 -41.05
CA LEU A 365 -29.99 -36.76 -40.47
C LEU A 365 -29.39 -36.88 -39.06
N ASP A 366 -29.93 -37.77 -38.23
CA ASP A 366 -29.40 -38.03 -36.88
C ASP A 366 -27.99 -38.63 -36.95
N THR A 367 -27.74 -39.52 -37.90
CA THR A 367 -26.41 -40.11 -38.13
C THR A 367 -25.40 -39.05 -38.58
N LEU A 368 -25.78 -38.20 -39.54
CA LEU A 368 -24.97 -37.07 -40.00
C LEU A 368 -24.67 -36.09 -38.87
N GLN A 369 -25.66 -35.75 -38.05
CA GLN A 369 -25.49 -34.85 -36.91
C GLN A 369 -24.50 -35.42 -35.88
N ASN A 370 -24.58 -36.72 -35.61
CA ASN A 370 -23.65 -37.40 -34.70
C ASN A 370 -22.22 -37.45 -35.24
N GLU A 371 -22.04 -37.68 -36.53
CA GLU A 371 -20.72 -37.62 -37.19
C GLU A 371 -20.14 -36.20 -37.18
N ILE A 372 -20.96 -35.17 -37.45
CA ILE A 372 -20.54 -33.77 -37.39
C ILE A 372 -20.12 -33.38 -35.97
N ASN A 373 -20.89 -33.78 -34.95
CA ASN A 373 -20.55 -33.51 -33.55
C ASN A 373 -19.24 -34.21 -33.16
N SER A 374 -19.07 -35.48 -33.56
CA SER A 374 -17.84 -36.24 -33.31
C SER A 374 -16.63 -35.63 -34.03
N ALA A 375 -16.83 -35.09 -35.23
CA ALA A 375 -15.80 -34.37 -35.98
C ALA A 375 -15.45 -33.01 -35.36
N ALA A 376 -16.42 -32.33 -34.74
CA ALA A 376 -16.22 -31.05 -34.06
C ALA A 376 -15.42 -31.20 -32.75
N ASP A 377 -15.56 -32.33 -32.07
CA ASP A 377 -14.88 -32.64 -30.81
C ASP A 377 -13.49 -33.29 -30.99
N ALA A 378 -13.11 -33.67 -32.21
CA ALA A 378 -11.84 -34.32 -32.53
C ALA A 378 -10.68 -33.31 -32.74
N GLU A 379 -9.44 -33.75 -32.52
CA GLU A 379 -8.23 -32.96 -32.81
C GLU A 379 -8.12 -32.62 -34.31
N GLU A 380 -7.47 -31.49 -34.63
CA GLU A 380 -7.36 -30.95 -36.00
C GLU A 380 -6.98 -32.03 -37.03
N GLY A 381 -7.77 -32.16 -38.10
CA GLY A 381 -7.53 -33.12 -39.20
C GLY A 381 -8.53 -34.28 -39.31
N TYR A 382 -9.63 -34.27 -38.55
CA TYR A 382 -10.69 -35.27 -38.68
C TYR A 382 -11.38 -35.20 -40.06
N ASN A 383 -11.33 -36.31 -40.80
CA ASN A 383 -11.99 -36.45 -42.10
C ASN A 383 -13.41 -36.98 -41.91
N LEU A 384 -14.40 -36.14 -42.20
CA LEU A 384 -15.79 -36.59 -42.30
C LEU A 384 -15.96 -37.34 -43.63
N VAL A 385 -16.19 -38.64 -43.58
CA VAL A 385 -16.45 -39.47 -44.76
C VAL A 385 -17.92 -39.87 -44.76
N THR A 386 -18.69 -39.30 -45.68
CA THR A 386 -20.11 -39.59 -45.83
C THR A 386 -20.45 -39.98 -47.28
N ASN A 387 -21.47 -40.82 -47.44
CA ASN A 387 -22.02 -41.17 -48.74
C ASN A 387 -23.11 -40.19 -49.22
N MET A 388 -23.37 -39.13 -48.45
CA MET A 388 -24.39 -38.11 -48.75
C MET A 388 -23.79 -36.93 -49.49
N LYS A 389 -24.57 -36.31 -50.38
CA LYS A 389 -24.17 -35.07 -51.05
C LYS A 389 -24.39 -33.89 -50.11
N LEU A 390 -23.30 -33.41 -49.52
CA LEU A 390 -23.28 -32.25 -48.62
C LEU A 390 -22.81 -31.01 -49.35
N SER A 391 -23.50 -29.90 -49.13
CA SER A 391 -22.97 -28.56 -49.38
C SER A 391 -22.47 -27.98 -48.06
N ILE A 392 -21.20 -27.57 -48.04
CA ILE A 392 -20.57 -26.95 -46.87
C ILE A 392 -20.32 -25.49 -47.22
N GLU A 393 -21.04 -24.60 -46.54
CA GLU A 393 -20.79 -23.18 -46.62
C GLU A 393 -20.05 -22.72 -45.37
N HIS A 394 -18.87 -22.14 -45.56
CA HIS A 394 -18.12 -21.51 -44.49
C HIS A 394 -18.68 -20.11 -44.26
N LEU A 395 -19.38 -19.94 -43.14
CA LEU A 395 -19.67 -18.60 -42.63
C LEU A 395 -18.42 -18.12 -41.89
N SER A 396 -17.53 -17.45 -42.62
CA SER A 396 -16.62 -16.51 -41.98
C SER A 396 -17.44 -15.27 -41.65
N LEU A 397 -17.69 -15.04 -40.36
CA LEU A 397 -17.97 -13.69 -39.91
C LEU A 397 -16.72 -12.88 -40.24
N ASP A 398 -16.77 -12.08 -41.31
CA ASP A 398 -15.80 -11.00 -41.58
C ASP A 398 -15.99 -9.88 -40.55
N ALA A 399 -15.93 -10.26 -39.26
CA ALA A 399 -16.01 -9.40 -38.10
C ALA A 399 -14.75 -8.52 -37.96
N ARG A 400 -13.76 -8.68 -38.85
CA ARG A 400 -12.59 -7.81 -38.93
C ARG A 400 -12.91 -6.42 -39.45
N GLU A 401 -13.93 -6.25 -40.31
CA GLU A 401 -14.21 -4.94 -40.92
C GLU A 401 -15.32 -4.14 -40.23
N GLN A 402 -16.23 -4.76 -39.46
CA GLN A 402 -17.43 -4.05 -39.01
C GLN A 402 -17.37 -3.40 -37.62
N ILE A 403 -16.36 -3.62 -36.79
CA ILE A 403 -16.34 -2.98 -35.45
C ILE A 403 -14.91 -2.64 -35.03
N ASP A 404 -14.45 -1.50 -35.53
CA ASP A 404 -13.26 -0.85 -35.02
C ASP A 404 -13.51 -0.33 -33.60
N MET A 405 -13.19 -1.15 -32.59
CA MET A 405 -13.24 -0.72 -31.19
C MET A 405 -12.04 0.19 -30.84
N SER A 406 -11.14 0.48 -31.79
CA SER A 406 -9.96 1.31 -31.54
C SER A 406 -10.36 2.74 -31.20
N GLU A 407 -11.35 3.32 -31.88
CA GLU A 407 -11.86 4.66 -31.58
C GLU A 407 -12.44 4.76 -30.16
N ALA A 408 -13.20 3.75 -29.73
CA ALA A 408 -13.75 3.69 -28.37
C ALA A 408 -12.66 3.51 -27.30
N LEU A 409 -11.63 2.70 -27.59
CA LEU A 409 -10.49 2.50 -26.69
C LEU A 409 -9.62 3.76 -26.59
N GLU A 410 -9.40 4.46 -27.71
CA GLU A 410 -8.63 5.70 -27.77
C GLU A 410 -9.37 6.84 -27.08
N THR A 411 -10.68 6.97 -27.29
CA THR A 411 -11.54 7.95 -26.61
C THR A 411 -11.54 7.70 -25.10
N ALA A 412 -11.78 6.47 -24.66
CA ALA A 412 -11.75 6.13 -23.25
C ALA A 412 -10.35 6.37 -22.65
N LEU A 413 -9.27 6.02 -23.35
CA LEU A 413 -7.92 6.31 -22.88
C LEU A 413 -7.67 7.81 -22.73
N LYS A 414 -8.13 8.63 -23.68
CA LYS A 414 -8.01 10.08 -23.62
C LYS A 414 -8.82 10.71 -22.49
N GLU A 415 -10.01 10.19 -22.22
CA GLU A 415 -10.82 10.59 -21.07
C GLU A 415 -10.13 10.21 -19.76
N ILE A 416 -9.52 9.02 -19.69
CA ILE A 416 -8.72 8.59 -18.54
C ILE A 416 -7.55 9.56 -18.29
N THR A 417 -6.75 9.87 -19.31
CA THR A 417 -5.59 10.76 -19.17
C THR A 417 -6.01 12.19 -18.78
N THR A 418 -7.09 12.69 -19.39
CA THR A 418 -7.68 14.00 -19.08
C THR A 418 -8.21 14.06 -17.64
N SER A 419 -9.00 13.07 -17.21
CA SER A 419 -9.54 12.99 -15.85
C SER A 419 -8.46 12.87 -14.78
N LEU A 420 -7.34 12.23 -15.13
CA LEU A 420 -6.17 12.10 -14.26
C LEU A 420 -5.23 13.30 -14.32
N GLY A 421 -5.45 14.26 -15.22
CA GLY A 421 -4.60 15.43 -15.39
C GLY A 421 -3.19 15.11 -15.88
N VAL A 422 -3.01 14.02 -16.62
CA VAL A 422 -1.72 13.61 -17.19
C VAL A 422 -1.74 13.85 -18.70
N PRO A 423 -0.79 14.61 -19.27
CA PRO A 423 -0.69 14.75 -20.71
C PRO A 423 -0.30 13.41 -21.35
N GLU A 424 -0.92 13.09 -22.50
CA GLU A 424 -0.69 11.83 -23.23
C GLU A 424 0.78 11.60 -23.56
N SER A 425 1.52 12.68 -23.81
CA SER A 425 2.96 12.66 -24.08
C SER A 425 3.80 12.08 -22.94
N LEU A 426 3.38 12.27 -21.69
CA LEU A 426 4.05 11.69 -20.53
C LEU A 426 3.85 10.17 -20.45
N ILE A 427 2.67 9.70 -20.87
CA ILE A 427 2.31 8.28 -20.86
C ILE A 427 2.91 7.54 -22.05
N GLY A 428 3.00 8.21 -23.20
CA GLY A 428 3.67 7.72 -24.41
C GLY A 428 5.20 7.76 -24.32
N GLY A 429 5.76 8.38 -23.28
CA GLY A 429 7.21 8.51 -23.08
C GLY A 429 7.89 9.51 -24.01
N SER A 430 7.11 10.37 -24.69
CA SER A 430 7.62 11.43 -25.55
C SER A 430 8.02 12.69 -24.77
N ASP A 431 7.43 12.91 -23.58
CA ASP A 431 7.78 14.03 -22.69
C ASP A 431 8.41 13.56 -21.37
N SER A 432 9.30 14.39 -20.82
CA SER A 432 9.89 14.24 -19.49
C SER A 432 9.21 15.17 -18.48
N TYR A 433 8.92 14.65 -17.29
CA TYR A 433 8.31 15.39 -16.19
C TYR A 433 9.23 16.55 -15.73
N GLY A 434 8.72 17.78 -15.73
CA GLY A 434 9.46 18.98 -15.27
C GLY A 434 10.20 19.77 -16.35
N SER A 435 9.74 19.70 -17.61
CA SER A 435 10.18 20.61 -18.69
C SER A 435 9.56 22.00 -18.54
#